data_AF-A7S8U9-F1
#
_entry.id   AF-A7S8U9-F1
#
_cell.length_a   1.000
_cell.length_b   1.000
_cell.length_c   1.000
_cell.angle_alpha   90.00
_cell.angle_beta   90.00
_cell.angle_gamma   90.00
#
_symmetry.space_group_name_H-M   'P 1'
#
loop_
_entity.id
_entity.type
_entity.pdbx_description
1 polymer ?
#
loop_
_entity_poly.entity_id
_entity_poly.type
_entity_poly.pdbx_seq_one_letter_code
_entity_poly.pdbx_strand_id
1 'polypeptide(L)'
;RCLQYAGERNVRLVIDAEQSYLEGGIHHLILALQSKYNKQGSWVYGTYQCYRKDTMSRVLRDLQVMSTEGFHFGAKIVRGAYRQMEEKRAQEMGYANPIHDSYGDTCDMYNDVMQVILEKVAQSPAQLMIATHNEDSISLATRRMAKLCLPKTGRVSFAQVYGMCDHASFVLGKKGFDVYKSVPCGPVGTTLPYLARRVVENSDIFARAAKERALYWQEISNRLRGVLQWHVQ
;
A
#
# COMPACT_ATOMS: atom_id res chain seq x y z
N ARG A 1 15.39 18.58 7.37
CA ARG A 1 14.35 19.32 8.15
C ARG A 1 13.14 18.43 8.44
N CYS A 2 12.27 18.09 7.46
CA CYS A 2 11.07 17.25 7.74
C CYS A 2 11.40 15.91 8.42
N LEU A 3 12.44 15.21 7.96
CA LEU A 3 12.88 13.93 8.53
C LEU A 3 13.42 14.03 9.95
N GLN A 4 14.10 15.12 10.29
CA GLN A 4 14.59 15.36 11.66
C GLN A 4 13.40 15.55 12.60
N TYR A 5 12.46 16.40 12.20
CA TYR A 5 11.24 16.67 12.96
C TYR A 5 10.34 15.44 13.10
N ALA A 6 10.28 14.61 12.05
CA ALA A 6 9.55 13.34 12.06
C ALA A 6 10.20 12.33 13.02
N GLY A 7 11.53 12.22 13.02
CA GLY A 7 12.28 11.40 13.97
C GLY A 7 12.06 11.82 15.42
N GLU A 8 12.13 13.12 15.73
CA GLU A 8 11.86 13.67 17.06
C GLU A 8 10.44 13.39 17.56
N ARG A 9 9.47 13.25 16.65
CA ARG A 9 8.04 13.04 16.97
C ARG A 9 7.57 11.62 16.74
N ASN A 10 8.46 10.69 16.46
CA ASN A 10 8.13 9.29 16.15
C ASN A 10 7.09 9.15 15.03
N VAL A 11 7.16 10.00 14.00
CA VAL A 11 6.27 9.99 12.84
C VAL A 11 6.97 9.29 11.67
N ARG A 12 6.28 8.34 11.04
CA ARG A 12 6.76 7.69 9.81
C ARG A 12 6.54 8.61 8.60
N LEU A 13 7.56 8.72 7.76
CA LEU A 13 7.49 9.42 6.49
C LEU A 13 7.44 8.41 5.35
N VAL A 14 6.34 8.46 4.60
CA VAL A 14 6.12 7.61 3.43
C VAL A 14 6.27 8.49 2.19
N ILE A 15 7.31 8.21 1.39
CA ILE A 15 7.58 8.96 0.17
C ILE A 15 6.80 8.29 -0.96
N ASP A 16 5.91 9.05 -1.59
CA ASP A 16 5.11 8.55 -2.70
C ASP A 16 5.96 8.40 -3.97
N ALA A 17 5.58 7.40 -4.77
CA ALA A 17 6.16 7.16 -6.09
C ALA A 17 5.34 7.90 -7.15
N GLU A 18 6.03 8.45 -8.15
CA GLU A 18 5.43 9.27 -9.20
C GLU A 18 5.53 8.55 -10.56
N GLN A 19 5.59 9.29 -11.67
CA GLN A 19 5.78 8.71 -12.99
C GLN A 19 7.17 8.07 -13.14
N SER A 20 7.28 7.08 -14.02
CA SER A 20 8.44 6.21 -14.16
C SER A 20 9.75 6.94 -14.46
N TYR A 21 9.68 8.07 -15.18
CA TYR A 21 10.81 8.90 -15.55
C TYR A 21 11.35 9.79 -14.42
N LEU A 22 10.55 10.06 -13.37
CA LEU A 22 11.02 10.74 -12.15
C LEU A 22 11.51 9.74 -11.09
N GLU A 23 10.96 8.53 -11.14
CA GLU A 23 11.10 7.52 -10.10
C GLU A 23 12.55 7.14 -9.83
N GLY A 24 13.45 7.19 -10.83
CA GLY A 24 14.88 6.92 -10.61
C GLY A 24 15.52 7.87 -9.59
N GLY A 25 15.27 9.17 -9.74
CA GLY A 25 15.80 10.19 -8.81
C GLY A 25 15.16 10.11 -7.43
N ILE A 26 13.83 9.91 -7.39
CA ILE A 26 13.08 9.72 -6.14
C ILE A 26 13.60 8.50 -5.38
N HIS A 27 13.87 7.40 -6.09
CA HIS A 27 14.37 6.16 -5.51
C HIS A 27 15.73 6.30 -4.85
N HIS A 28 16.69 6.91 -5.55
CA HIS A 28 18.03 7.15 -4.99
C HIS A 28 17.98 8.04 -3.76
N LEU A 29 17.12 9.06 -3.76
CA LEU A 29 16.86 9.88 -2.59
C LEU A 29 16.31 9.03 -1.44
N ILE A 30 15.29 8.20 -1.69
CA ILE A 30 14.71 7.30 -0.67
C ILE A 30 15.79 6.42 -0.04
N LEU A 31 16.63 5.75 -0.84
CA LEU A 31 17.67 4.86 -0.33
C LEU A 31 18.69 5.62 0.53
N ALA A 32 19.16 6.79 0.08
CA ALA A 32 20.07 7.61 0.86
C ALA A 32 19.44 8.05 2.19
N LEU A 33 18.14 8.36 2.18
CA LEU A 33 17.40 8.73 3.38
C LEU A 33 17.19 7.55 4.33
N GLN A 34 16.86 6.36 3.80
CA GLN A 34 16.75 5.15 4.62
C GLN A 34 18.10 4.79 5.24
N SER A 35 19.18 4.80 4.45
CA SER A 35 20.53 4.52 4.95
C SER A 35 20.93 5.50 6.05
N LYS A 36 20.59 6.79 5.92
CA LYS A 36 20.90 7.82 6.92
C LYS A 36 20.04 7.74 8.19
N TYR A 37 18.73 7.56 8.06
CA TYR A 37 17.79 7.75 9.18
C TYR A 37 17.22 6.45 9.75
N ASN A 38 17.13 5.36 8.98
CA ASN A 38 16.54 4.11 9.44
C ASN A 38 17.55 3.23 10.19
N LYS A 39 18.14 3.73 11.29
CA LYS A 39 19.15 2.99 12.07
C LYS A 39 18.58 2.08 13.15
N GLN A 40 17.53 2.52 13.84
CA GLN A 40 16.89 1.79 14.95
C GLN A 40 15.47 1.32 14.60
N GLY A 41 14.92 1.79 13.49
CA GLY A 41 13.55 1.56 13.04
C GLY A 41 13.35 2.09 11.63
N SER A 42 12.33 1.61 10.91
CA SER A 42 11.98 2.18 9.61
C SER A 42 11.15 3.45 9.81
N TRP A 43 11.78 4.61 9.68
CA TRP A 43 11.12 5.92 9.73
C TRP A 43 10.74 6.39 8.34
N VAL A 44 11.58 6.08 7.34
CA VAL A 44 11.40 6.40 5.94
C VAL A 44 10.94 5.17 5.19
N TYR A 45 9.86 5.30 4.44
CA TYR A 45 9.32 4.28 3.57
C TYR A 45 9.38 4.73 2.11
N GLY A 46 9.89 3.88 1.25
CA GLY A 46 9.80 4.04 -0.20
C GLY A 46 8.57 3.37 -0.77
N THR A 47 7.91 4.00 -1.75
CA THR A 47 6.76 3.40 -2.44
C THR A 47 7.23 2.63 -3.68
N TYR A 48 6.83 1.37 -3.80
CA TYR A 48 7.11 0.49 -4.95
C TYR A 48 5.81 0.25 -5.72
N GLN A 49 5.83 0.56 -7.03
CA GLN A 49 4.66 0.45 -7.90
C GLN A 49 4.69 -0.85 -8.72
N CYS A 50 3.94 -1.86 -8.30
CA CYS A 50 3.97 -3.21 -8.86
C CYS A 50 3.38 -3.35 -10.27
N TYR A 51 2.77 -2.32 -10.85
CA TYR A 51 2.46 -2.28 -12.28
C TYR A 51 3.71 -2.18 -13.15
N ARG A 52 4.90 -1.82 -12.62
CA ARG A 52 6.13 -1.73 -13.40
C ARG A 52 6.81 -3.09 -13.51
N LYS A 53 7.29 -3.39 -14.71
CA LYS A 53 8.02 -4.63 -15.04
C LYS A 53 9.33 -4.77 -14.24
N ASP A 54 9.93 -3.67 -13.78
CA ASP A 54 11.20 -3.67 -13.06
C ASP A 54 11.07 -3.74 -11.51
N THR A 55 9.84 -3.75 -10.97
CA THR A 55 9.59 -3.61 -9.52
C THR A 55 10.30 -4.67 -8.68
N MET A 56 10.15 -5.95 -9.05
CA MET A 56 10.80 -7.05 -8.32
C MET A 56 12.32 -6.87 -8.28
N SER A 57 12.92 -6.53 -9.42
CA SER A 57 14.36 -6.32 -9.51
C SER A 57 14.84 -5.18 -8.61
N ARG A 58 14.06 -4.09 -8.50
CA ARG A 58 14.36 -2.96 -7.60
C ARG A 58 14.29 -3.40 -6.15
N VAL A 59 13.20 -4.05 -5.74
CA VAL A 59 13.01 -4.55 -4.38
C VAL A 59 14.16 -5.46 -3.95
N LEU A 60 14.54 -6.43 -4.79
CA LEU A 60 15.65 -7.34 -4.48
C LEU A 60 16.98 -6.61 -4.32
N ARG A 61 17.27 -5.63 -5.20
CA ARG A 61 18.48 -4.80 -5.07
C ARG A 61 18.47 -4.01 -3.77
N ASP A 62 17.36 -3.39 -3.40
CA ASP A 62 17.30 -2.55 -2.21
C ASP A 62 17.37 -3.35 -0.92
N LEU A 63 16.79 -4.56 -0.90
CA LEU A 63 16.95 -5.52 0.19
C LEU A 63 18.40 -5.99 0.33
N GLN A 64 19.14 -6.11 -0.78
CA GLN A 64 20.56 -6.39 -0.77
C GLN A 64 21.35 -5.21 -0.21
N VAL A 65 21.09 -3.99 -0.67
CA VAL A 65 21.72 -2.76 -0.17
C VAL A 65 21.48 -2.58 1.33
N MET A 66 20.24 -2.82 1.80
CA MET A 66 19.93 -2.88 3.23
C MET A 66 20.84 -3.84 3.99
N SER A 67 21.06 -5.04 3.44
CA SER A 67 21.88 -6.08 4.07
C SER A 67 23.37 -5.69 4.10
N THR A 68 23.85 -4.96 3.09
CA THR A 68 25.23 -4.48 3.00
C THR A 68 25.50 -3.24 3.87
N GLU A 69 24.57 -2.29 3.90
CA GLU A 69 24.75 -1.00 4.61
C GLU A 69 24.20 -0.97 6.04
N GLY A 70 23.45 -2.00 6.45
CA GLY A 70 22.98 -2.16 7.82
C GLY A 70 21.94 -1.13 8.28
N PHE A 71 20.95 -0.81 7.44
CA PHE A 71 19.78 0.00 7.82
C PHE A 71 18.49 -0.83 7.86
N HIS A 72 17.42 -0.28 8.41
CA HIS A 72 16.11 -0.90 8.43
C HIS A 72 15.33 -0.52 7.16
N PHE A 73 15.08 -1.51 6.30
CA PHE A 73 14.34 -1.27 5.07
C PHE A 73 12.88 -0.93 5.35
N GLY A 74 12.35 0.10 4.69
CA GLY A 74 10.94 0.48 4.75
C GLY A 74 10.34 0.51 3.34
N ALA A 75 9.37 -0.35 3.07
CA ALA A 75 8.66 -0.39 1.79
C ALA A 75 7.15 -0.23 1.96
N LYS A 76 6.55 0.58 1.11
CA LYS A 76 5.11 0.59 0.81
C LYS A 76 4.93 0.01 -0.58
N ILE A 77 4.11 -1.01 -0.73
CA ILE A 77 3.81 -1.59 -2.05
C ILE A 77 2.41 -1.16 -2.50
N VAL A 78 2.29 -0.70 -3.74
CA VAL A 78 1.03 -0.33 -4.41
C VAL A 78 0.96 -1.02 -5.76
N ARG A 79 -0.22 -1.19 -6.35
CA ARG A 79 -0.31 -1.54 -7.78
C ARG A 79 0.25 -0.42 -8.65
N GLY A 80 -0.20 0.82 -8.43
CA GLY A 80 0.25 2.00 -9.18
C GLY A 80 -0.95 2.88 -9.54
N ALA A 81 -0.67 4.18 -9.77
CA ALA A 81 -1.70 5.20 -10.01
C ALA A 81 -1.63 5.82 -11.42
N TYR A 82 -0.51 5.63 -12.12
CA TYR A 82 -0.20 6.40 -13.34
C TYR A 82 -0.32 5.60 -14.64
N ARG A 83 -1.01 4.45 -14.62
CA ARG A 83 -0.98 3.45 -15.71
C ARG A 83 -1.31 4.04 -17.10
N GLN A 84 -2.40 4.79 -17.20
CA GLN A 84 -2.83 5.42 -18.46
C GLN A 84 -1.83 6.48 -18.96
N MET A 85 -1.19 7.21 -18.04
CA MET A 85 -0.19 8.22 -18.40
C MET A 85 1.11 7.56 -18.91
N GLU A 86 1.53 6.46 -18.29
CA GLU A 86 2.69 5.67 -18.73
C GLU A 86 2.47 5.07 -20.13
N GLU A 87 1.31 4.45 -20.36
CA GLU A 87 0.94 3.89 -21.67
C GLU A 87 0.95 4.95 -22.77
N LYS A 88 0.27 6.08 -22.53
CA LYS A 88 0.20 7.19 -23.48
C LYS A 88 1.59 7.74 -23.81
N ARG A 89 2.42 7.96 -22.80
CA ARG A 89 3.78 8.48 -22.98
C ARG A 89 4.67 7.52 -23.76
N ALA A 90 4.60 6.22 -23.48
CA ALA A 90 5.38 5.21 -24.19
C ALA A 90 5.02 5.16 -25.68
N GLN A 91 3.72 5.29 -26.01
CA GLN A 91 3.24 5.38 -27.39
C GLN A 91 3.73 6.66 -28.09
N GLU A 92 3.57 7.81 -27.44
CA GLU A 92 3.97 9.12 -28.00
C GLU A 92 5.48 9.24 -28.25
N MET A 93 6.30 8.65 -27.36
CA MET A 93 7.76 8.73 -27.44
C MET A 93 8.41 7.51 -28.12
N GLY A 94 7.63 6.48 -28.47
CA GLY A 94 8.11 5.31 -29.20
C GLY A 94 9.07 4.38 -28.42
N TYR A 95 9.00 4.36 -27.10
CA TYR A 95 9.81 3.45 -26.26
C TYR A 95 8.98 2.29 -25.69
N ALA A 96 9.65 1.23 -25.25
CA ALA A 96 8.99 0.06 -24.67
C ALA A 96 8.22 0.43 -23.39
N ASN A 97 6.95 0.05 -23.31
CA ASN A 97 6.10 0.38 -22.16
C ASN A 97 6.66 -0.23 -20.85
N PRO A 98 6.98 0.59 -19.83
CA PRO A 98 7.64 0.13 -18.61
C PRO A 98 6.71 -0.65 -17.68
N ILE A 99 5.40 -0.68 -17.97
CA ILE A 99 4.40 -1.33 -17.14
C ILE A 99 3.94 -2.66 -17.73
N HIS A 100 3.37 -3.51 -16.89
CA HIS A 100 2.79 -4.80 -17.25
C HIS A 100 1.62 -4.66 -18.23
N ASP A 101 1.42 -5.66 -19.10
CA ASP A 101 0.48 -5.54 -20.21
C ASP A 101 -0.97 -5.71 -19.75
N SER A 102 -1.21 -6.48 -18.67
CA SER A 102 -2.53 -6.65 -18.08
C SER A 102 -2.61 -6.28 -16.58
N TYR A 103 -3.85 -6.12 -16.10
CA TYR A 103 -4.12 -6.00 -14.66
C TYR A 103 -3.81 -7.30 -13.91
N GLY A 104 -3.99 -8.46 -14.54
CA GLY A 104 -3.63 -9.77 -13.97
C GLY A 104 -2.14 -9.83 -13.66
N ASP A 105 -1.29 -9.52 -14.64
CA ASP A 105 0.17 -9.47 -14.46
C ASP A 105 0.60 -8.51 -13.36
N THR A 106 -0.09 -7.36 -13.24
CA THR A 106 0.14 -6.39 -12.15
C THR A 106 -0.23 -6.98 -10.79
N CYS A 107 -1.30 -7.77 -10.71
CA CYS A 107 -1.70 -8.45 -9.48
C CYS A 107 -0.71 -9.54 -9.09
N ASP A 108 -0.21 -10.31 -10.06
CA ASP A 108 0.79 -11.34 -9.84
C ASP A 108 2.10 -10.73 -9.35
N MET A 109 2.60 -9.70 -10.04
CA MET A 109 3.78 -8.93 -9.60
C MET A 109 3.58 -8.35 -8.19
N TYR A 110 2.40 -7.80 -7.87
CA TYR A 110 2.10 -7.28 -6.54
C TYR A 110 2.18 -8.38 -5.46
N ASN A 111 1.56 -9.52 -5.72
CA ASN A 111 1.51 -10.63 -4.77
C ASN A 111 2.89 -11.28 -4.60
N ASP A 112 3.69 -11.39 -5.66
CA ASP A 112 5.05 -11.92 -5.60
C ASP A 112 5.98 -11.00 -4.82
N VAL A 113 5.97 -9.70 -5.12
CA VAL A 113 6.75 -8.69 -4.38
C VAL A 113 6.37 -8.69 -2.91
N MET A 114 5.06 -8.76 -2.60
CA MET A 114 4.58 -8.85 -1.23
C MET A 114 5.14 -10.07 -0.51
N GLN A 115 5.12 -11.25 -1.13
CA GLN A 115 5.63 -12.48 -0.53
C GLN A 115 7.13 -12.41 -0.26
N VAL A 116 7.91 -11.94 -1.22
CA VAL A 116 9.36 -11.74 -1.08
C VAL A 116 9.70 -10.80 0.07
N ILE A 117 9.02 -9.65 0.15
CA ILE A 117 9.28 -8.71 1.25
C ILE A 117 8.84 -9.29 2.59
N LEU A 118 7.69 -9.98 2.67
CA LEU A 118 7.24 -10.62 3.92
C LEU A 118 8.23 -11.68 4.43
N GLU A 119 8.79 -12.50 3.54
CA GLU A 119 9.85 -13.45 3.90
C GLU A 119 11.07 -12.72 4.47
N LYS A 120 11.47 -11.62 3.83
CA LYS A 120 12.60 -10.81 4.31
C LYS A 120 12.29 -10.13 5.63
N VAL A 121 11.07 -9.63 5.84
CA VAL A 121 10.60 -9.07 7.12
C VAL A 121 10.74 -10.12 8.23
N ALA A 122 10.46 -11.39 7.98
CA ALA A 122 10.61 -12.44 9.00
C ALA A 122 12.07 -12.66 9.45
N GLN A 123 13.05 -12.30 8.62
CA GLN A 123 14.46 -12.65 8.81
C GLN A 123 15.42 -11.47 8.99
N SER A 124 14.98 -10.25 8.69
CA SER A 124 15.80 -9.03 8.73
C SER A 124 15.04 -7.92 9.47
N PRO A 125 15.57 -6.70 9.65
CA PRO A 125 14.83 -5.58 10.23
C PRO A 125 13.90 -4.85 9.23
N ALA A 126 13.59 -5.45 8.08
CA ALA A 126 12.70 -4.86 7.08
C ALA A 126 11.27 -4.64 7.62
N GLN A 127 10.57 -3.63 7.08
CA GLN A 127 9.17 -3.33 7.40
C GLN A 127 8.38 -3.10 6.09
N LEU A 128 7.12 -3.52 6.11
CA LEU A 128 6.25 -3.51 4.93
C LEU A 128 4.90 -2.84 5.22
N MET A 129 4.51 -1.93 4.33
CA MET A 129 3.18 -1.36 4.24
C MET A 129 2.49 -1.89 2.97
N ILE A 130 1.46 -2.72 3.16
CA ILE A 130 0.68 -3.37 2.12
C ILE A 130 -0.48 -2.44 1.75
N ALA A 131 -0.30 -1.62 0.71
CA ALA A 131 -1.33 -0.68 0.28
C ALA A 131 -2.25 -1.31 -0.78
N THR A 132 -3.46 -1.73 -0.37
CA THR A 132 -4.42 -2.39 -1.26
C THR A 132 -5.86 -2.36 -0.70
N HIS A 133 -6.83 -2.34 -1.61
CA HIS A 133 -8.25 -2.56 -1.33
C HIS A 133 -8.75 -3.93 -1.80
N ASN A 134 -7.87 -4.74 -2.42
CA ASN A 134 -8.24 -6.05 -2.94
C ASN A 134 -8.24 -7.09 -1.81
N GLU A 135 -9.41 -7.70 -1.59
CA GLU A 135 -9.64 -8.68 -0.51
C GLU A 135 -8.79 -9.94 -0.65
N ASP A 136 -8.51 -10.39 -1.88
CA ASP A 136 -7.70 -11.59 -2.13
C ASP A 136 -6.23 -11.35 -1.74
N SER A 137 -5.67 -10.20 -2.12
CA SER A 137 -4.32 -9.78 -1.70
C SER A 137 -4.23 -9.62 -0.17
N ILE A 138 -5.26 -9.08 0.48
CA ILE A 138 -5.33 -8.97 1.94
C ILE A 138 -5.37 -10.36 2.58
N SER A 139 -6.20 -11.26 2.04
CA SER A 139 -6.32 -12.64 2.51
C SER A 139 -5.01 -13.41 2.35
N LEU A 140 -4.34 -13.24 1.21
CA LEU A 140 -3.01 -13.81 0.95
C LEU A 140 -1.97 -13.27 1.95
N ALA A 141 -1.92 -11.96 2.17
CA ALA A 141 -1.01 -11.31 3.11
C ALA A 141 -1.18 -11.86 4.53
N THR A 142 -2.41 -11.87 5.03
CA THR A 142 -2.71 -12.33 6.40
C THR A 142 -2.39 -13.81 6.60
N ARG A 143 -2.67 -14.67 5.61
CA ARG A 143 -2.25 -16.08 5.63
C ARG A 143 -0.72 -16.22 5.62
N ARG A 144 -0.02 -15.44 4.79
CA ARG A 144 1.44 -15.49 4.71
C ARG A 144 2.09 -15.01 6.01
N MET A 145 1.60 -13.92 6.60
CA MET A 145 2.04 -13.44 7.91
C MET A 145 1.86 -14.50 9.00
N ALA A 146 0.71 -15.19 9.02
CA ALA A 146 0.47 -16.27 9.97
C ALA A 146 1.46 -17.43 9.78
N LYS A 147 1.72 -17.85 8.54
CA LYS A 147 2.71 -18.90 8.22
C LYS A 147 4.14 -18.54 8.62
N LEU A 148 4.49 -17.25 8.54
CA LEU A 148 5.81 -16.72 8.91
C LEU A 148 5.90 -16.31 10.38
N CYS A 149 4.84 -16.54 11.19
CA CYS A 149 4.76 -16.13 12.58
C CYS A 149 5.04 -14.62 12.80
N LEU A 150 4.67 -13.78 11.82
CA LEU A 150 4.86 -12.34 11.91
C LEU A 150 3.86 -11.70 12.88
N PRO A 151 4.29 -10.72 13.69
CA PRO A 151 3.36 -9.98 14.54
C PRO A 151 2.37 -9.20 13.66
N LYS A 152 1.15 -9.03 14.18
CA LYS A 152 0.09 -8.28 13.48
C LYS A 152 0.33 -6.78 13.47
N THR A 153 1.22 -6.29 14.32
CA THR A 153 1.53 -4.87 14.51
C THR A 153 3.03 -4.59 14.41
N GLY A 154 3.38 -3.33 14.18
CA GLY A 154 4.75 -2.81 14.16
C GLY A 154 5.46 -2.98 12.82
N ARG A 155 5.66 -4.24 12.38
CA ARG A 155 6.54 -4.59 11.24
C ARG A 155 5.83 -4.66 9.90
N VAL A 156 4.59 -5.10 9.90
CA VAL A 156 3.73 -5.16 8.72
C VAL A 156 2.48 -4.37 9.02
N SER A 157 2.04 -3.59 8.05
CA SER A 157 0.82 -2.80 8.16
C SER A 157 0.06 -2.79 6.85
N PHE A 158 -1.25 -2.61 6.93
CA PHE A 158 -2.11 -2.42 5.78
C PHE A 158 -2.36 -0.93 5.58
N ALA A 159 -2.43 -0.49 4.34
CA ALA A 159 -2.74 0.91 4.01
C ALA A 159 -3.85 1.01 2.98
N GLN A 160 -4.78 1.92 3.23
CA GLN A 160 -5.98 2.09 2.40
C GLN A 160 -6.29 3.58 2.26
N VAL A 161 -6.80 3.99 1.11
CA VAL A 161 -7.35 5.33 0.94
C VAL A 161 -8.60 5.47 1.81
N TYR A 162 -8.78 6.65 2.41
CA TYR A 162 -9.97 6.97 3.20
C TYR A 162 -11.21 7.10 2.32
N GLY A 163 -12.35 6.55 2.77
CA GLY A 163 -13.60 6.52 2.03
C GLY A 163 -13.64 5.46 0.91
N MET A 164 -12.77 4.44 0.98
CA MET A 164 -12.65 3.42 -0.04
C MET A 164 -12.48 2.03 0.58
N CYS A 165 -13.47 1.14 0.38
CA CYS A 165 -13.45 -0.23 0.91
C CYS A 165 -13.22 -0.25 2.43
N ASP A 166 -13.96 0.59 3.16
CA ASP A 166 -13.78 0.77 4.61
C ASP A 166 -14.16 -0.49 5.39
N HIS A 167 -15.01 -1.35 4.83
CA HIS A 167 -15.29 -2.67 5.39
C HIS A 167 -14.03 -3.52 5.56
N ALA A 168 -13.10 -3.46 4.60
CA ALA A 168 -11.83 -4.18 4.68
C ALA A 168 -10.94 -3.60 5.79
N SER A 169 -10.90 -2.27 5.94
CA SER A 169 -10.20 -1.60 7.05
C SER A 169 -10.73 -2.06 8.41
N PHE A 170 -12.06 -2.09 8.55
CA PHE A 170 -12.72 -2.46 9.80
C PHE A 170 -12.44 -3.91 10.20
N VAL A 171 -12.52 -4.84 9.25
CA VAL A 171 -12.23 -6.27 9.50
C VAL A 171 -10.77 -6.48 9.91
N LEU A 172 -9.82 -5.80 9.25
CA LEU A 172 -8.40 -5.87 9.60
C LEU A 172 -8.13 -5.31 11.01
N GLY A 173 -8.70 -4.13 11.32
CA GLY A 173 -8.60 -3.53 12.65
C GLY A 173 -9.18 -4.42 13.75
N LYS A 174 -10.37 -4.99 13.54
CA LYS A 174 -11.01 -5.94 14.47
C LYS A 174 -10.15 -7.19 14.72
N LYS A 175 -9.38 -7.63 13.71
CA LYS A 175 -8.45 -8.77 13.84
C LYS A 175 -7.09 -8.40 14.47
N GLY A 176 -6.89 -7.13 14.81
CA GLY A 176 -5.70 -6.62 15.50
C GLY A 176 -4.52 -6.29 14.58
N PHE A 177 -4.75 -6.08 13.28
CA PHE A 177 -3.69 -5.64 12.35
C PHE A 177 -3.56 -4.11 12.36
N ASP A 178 -2.33 -3.62 12.15
CA ASP A 178 -2.11 -2.19 11.92
C ASP A 178 -2.73 -1.77 10.57
N VAL A 179 -3.63 -0.79 10.59
CA VAL A 179 -4.29 -0.24 9.40
C VAL A 179 -4.08 1.26 9.34
N TYR A 180 -3.47 1.73 8.26
CA TYR A 180 -3.24 3.14 7.96
C TYR A 180 -4.25 3.63 6.95
N LYS A 181 -4.87 4.78 7.23
CA LYS A 181 -5.77 5.45 6.29
C LYS A 181 -5.06 6.66 5.69
N SER A 182 -4.89 6.65 4.37
CA SER A 182 -4.38 7.78 3.61
C SER A 182 -5.51 8.80 3.46
N VAL A 183 -5.36 9.93 4.13
CA VAL A 183 -6.32 11.04 4.12
C VAL A 183 -5.67 12.24 3.41
N PRO A 184 -6.12 12.62 2.22
CA PRO A 184 -5.70 13.89 1.63
C PRO A 184 -6.22 15.04 2.50
N CYS A 185 -5.34 15.95 2.90
CA CYS A 185 -5.71 17.14 3.65
C CYS A 185 -5.20 18.39 2.94
N GLY A 186 -6.05 19.42 2.86
CA GLY A 186 -5.71 20.69 2.22
C GLY A 186 -6.94 21.42 1.68
N PRO A 187 -6.76 22.65 1.18
CA PRO A 187 -7.82 23.40 0.51
C PRO A 187 -8.40 22.64 -0.69
N VAL A 188 -9.71 22.83 -0.94
CA VAL A 188 -10.46 22.13 -2.01
C VAL A 188 -9.72 22.19 -3.35
N GLY A 189 -9.26 23.38 -3.76
CA GLY A 189 -8.55 23.56 -5.04
C GLY A 189 -7.29 22.71 -5.20
N THR A 190 -6.53 22.49 -4.12
CA THR A 190 -5.32 21.63 -4.14
C THR A 190 -5.63 20.14 -4.05
N THR A 191 -6.78 19.77 -3.46
CA THR A 191 -7.20 18.37 -3.34
C THR A 191 -7.95 17.86 -4.57
N LEU A 192 -8.50 18.75 -5.39
CA LEU A 192 -9.32 18.39 -6.54
C LEU A 192 -8.58 17.50 -7.57
N PRO A 193 -7.31 17.75 -7.94
CA PRO A 193 -6.57 16.86 -8.83
C PRO A 193 -6.36 15.45 -8.24
N TYR A 194 -6.20 15.33 -6.92
CA TYR A 194 -6.14 14.04 -6.24
C TYR A 194 -7.49 13.31 -6.33
N LEU A 195 -8.59 14.01 -6.06
CA LEU A 195 -9.94 13.44 -6.14
C LEU A 195 -10.28 12.99 -7.57
N ALA A 196 -9.96 13.80 -8.58
CA ALA A 196 -10.19 13.46 -9.99
C ALA A 196 -9.45 12.17 -10.38
N ARG A 197 -8.18 12.02 -9.97
CA ARG A 197 -7.42 10.78 -10.19
C ARG A 197 -8.09 9.58 -9.51
N ARG A 198 -8.57 9.73 -8.27
CA ARG A 198 -9.32 8.66 -7.57
C ARG A 198 -10.60 8.26 -8.28
N VAL A 199 -11.31 9.20 -8.89
CA VAL A 199 -12.52 8.93 -9.68
C VAL A 199 -12.18 8.13 -10.94
N VAL A 200 -11.14 8.53 -11.69
CA VAL A 200 -10.73 7.85 -12.92
C VAL A 200 -10.16 6.45 -12.64
N GLU A 201 -9.26 6.33 -11.65
CA GLU A 201 -8.62 5.06 -11.30
C GLU A 201 -9.57 4.05 -10.68
N ASN A 202 -10.66 4.52 -10.09
CA ASN A 202 -11.69 3.67 -9.55
C ASN A 202 -13.01 3.94 -10.27
N SER A 203 -13.01 3.90 -11.59
CA SER A 203 -14.25 3.81 -12.38
C SER A 203 -15.14 2.65 -11.90
N ASP A 204 -14.56 1.61 -11.30
CA ASP A 204 -15.24 0.51 -10.58
C ASP A 204 -15.75 0.89 -9.16
N ILE A 205 -15.67 2.16 -8.73
CA ILE A 205 -16.23 2.67 -7.47
C ILE A 205 -17.69 2.26 -7.36
N PHE A 206 -18.44 2.32 -8.45
CA PHE A 206 -19.86 2.00 -8.43
C PHE A 206 -20.12 0.54 -8.04
N ALA A 207 -19.33 -0.41 -8.59
CA ALA A 207 -19.44 -1.83 -8.23
C ALA A 207 -19.03 -2.08 -6.77
N ARG A 208 -17.98 -1.39 -6.29
CA ARG A 208 -17.51 -1.51 -4.90
C ARG A 208 -18.49 -0.88 -3.90
N ALA A 209 -19.07 0.28 -4.23
CA ALA A 209 -20.07 0.96 -3.44
C ALA A 209 -21.38 0.15 -3.34
N ALA A 210 -21.76 -0.53 -4.42
CA ALA A 210 -22.90 -1.45 -4.40
C ALA A 210 -22.68 -2.61 -3.41
N LYS A 211 -21.47 -3.20 -3.40
CA LYS A 211 -21.09 -4.24 -2.42
C LYS A 211 -21.09 -3.72 -0.99
N GLU A 212 -20.49 -2.55 -0.73
CA GLU A 212 -20.52 -1.93 0.60
C GLU A 212 -21.94 -1.68 1.09
N ARG A 213 -22.81 -1.13 0.23
CA ARG A 213 -24.22 -0.90 0.56
C ARG A 213 -24.93 -2.19 0.93
N ALA A 214 -24.67 -3.29 0.22
CA ALA A 214 -25.23 -4.61 0.56
C ALA A 214 -24.74 -5.10 1.93
N LEU A 215 -23.46 -4.93 2.25
CA LEU A 215 -22.88 -5.29 3.55
C LEU A 215 -23.47 -4.45 4.69
N TYR A 216 -23.68 -3.14 4.49
CA TYR A 216 -24.34 -2.29 5.49
C TYR A 216 -25.78 -2.71 5.74
N TRP A 217 -26.54 -3.01 4.68
CA TRP A 217 -27.91 -3.51 4.82
C TRP A 217 -27.96 -4.86 5.56
N GLN A 218 -27.00 -5.74 5.28
CA GLN A 218 -26.87 -7.02 5.99
C GLN A 218 -26.60 -6.80 7.49
N GLU A 219 -25.68 -5.90 7.84
CA GLU A 219 -25.39 -5.57 9.24
C GLU A 219 -26.57 -4.90 9.96
N ILE A 220 -27.27 -3.97 9.31
CA ILE A 220 -28.51 -3.37 9.84
C ILE A 220 -29.56 -4.44 10.10
N SER A 221 -29.80 -5.33 9.13
CA SER A 221 -30.72 -6.46 9.28
C SER A 221 -30.32 -7.38 10.43
N ASN A 222 -29.03 -7.70 10.56
CA ASN A 222 -28.53 -8.53 11.66
C ASN A 222 -28.77 -7.88 13.02
N ARG A 223 -28.54 -6.57 13.14
CA ARG A 223 -28.81 -5.81 14.39
C ARG A 223 -30.30 -5.79 14.72
N LEU A 224 -31.17 -5.51 13.74
CA LEU A 224 -32.62 -5.50 13.96
C LEU A 224 -33.15 -6.87 14.38
N ARG A 225 -32.65 -7.95 13.76
CA ARG A 225 -32.99 -9.34 14.16
C ARG A 225 -32.47 -9.68 15.56
N GLY A 226 -31.25 -9.25 15.89
CA GLY A 226 -30.68 -9.45 17.23
C GLY A 226 -31.45 -8.70 18.33
N VAL A 227 -31.97 -7.51 18.03
CA VAL A 227 -32.83 -6.73 18.96
C VAL A 227 -34.21 -7.38 19.13
N LEU A 228 -34.78 -7.93 18.05
CA LEU A 228 -36.05 -8.67 18.11
C LEU A 228 -35.93 -9.99 18.88
N GLN A 229 -34.80 -10.69 18.79
CA GLN A 229 -34.54 -11.89 19.60
C GLN A 229 -34.39 -11.58 21.09
N TRP A 230 -33.95 -10.38 21.46
CA TRP A 230 -33.84 -9.92 22.85
C TRP A 230 -35.19 -9.53 23.48
N HIS A 231 -36.23 -9.24 22.68
CA HIS A 231 -37.58 -8.91 23.16
C HIS A 231 -38.53 -10.12 23.23
N VAL A 232 -38.06 -11.31 22.84
CA VAL A 232 -38.83 -12.57 22.84
C VAL A 232 -38.28 -13.57 23.88
N GLN A 233 -37.31 -13.16 24.70
CA GLN A 233 -36.88 -13.84 25.93
C GLN A 233 -37.29 -13.03 27.16
#